data_AF-A0A7X8CHX1-F1
#
_entry.id   AF-A0A7X8CHX1-F1
#
_cell.length_a   1.000
_cell.length_b   1.000
_cell.length_c   1.000
_cell.angle_alpha   90.00
_cell.angle_beta   90.00
_cell.angle_gamma   90.00
#
_symmetry.space_group_name_H-M   'P 1'
#
loop_
_entity.id
_entity.type
_entity.pdbx_description
1 polymer ?
#
loop_
_entity_poly.entity_id
_entity_poly.type
_entity_poly.pdbx_seq_one_letter_code
_entity_poly.pdbx_strand_id
1 'polypeptide(L)'
;MKESNKVIILKYAIATVVAFAFFFLIVGLRDVFKQTELKEVYRILADGFTYPGIIYICSGFLLFAANQGSFRGIGYALKRFGLMLIPFSKKKHETYADYIAKERNIKGYLFLFILGGVFLLEAIIFIILFYTV
;
A
#
# COMPACT_ATOMS: atom_id res chain seq x y z
N MET A 1 -8.86 -1.41 22.09
CA MET A 1 -7.46 -1.65 22.50
C MET A 1 -6.63 -0.53 21.90
N LYS A 2 -6.19 0.44 22.71
CA LYS A 2 -5.40 1.58 22.24
C LYS A 2 -4.00 1.05 21.95
N GLU A 3 -3.52 1.17 20.70
CA GLU A 3 -2.16 0.74 20.38
C GLU A 3 -1.15 1.58 21.16
N SER A 4 -0.07 0.94 21.64
CA SER A 4 1.02 1.67 22.28
C SER A 4 1.69 2.61 21.28
N ASN A 5 2.04 3.81 21.71
CA ASN A 5 2.73 4.80 20.87
C ASN A 5 3.98 4.23 20.18
N LYS A 6 4.68 3.29 20.84
CA LYS A 6 5.86 2.59 20.28
C LYS A 6 5.52 1.81 19.00
N VAL A 7 4.37 1.14 18.99
CA VAL A 7 3.91 0.33 17.84
C VAL A 7 3.51 1.23 16.68
N ILE A 8 2.86 2.36 16.97
CA ILE A 8 2.51 3.35 15.94
C ILE A 8 3.77 3.92 15.30
N ILE A 9 4.73 4.39 16.12
CA ILE A 9 6.00 4.93 15.63
C ILE A 9 6.75 3.90 14.78
N LEU A 10 6.81 2.64 15.25
CA LEU A 10 7.47 1.57 14.51
C LEU A 10 6.83 1.31 13.14
N LYS A 11 5.49 1.35 13.04
CA LYS A 11 4.77 1.19 11.76
C LYS A 11 5.13 2.29 10.78
N TYR A 12 5.12 3.55 11.23
CA TYR A 12 5.51 4.68 10.38
C TYR A 12 6.97 4.59 9.97
N ALA A 13 7.88 4.26 10.89
CA ALA A 13 9.30 4.12 10.60
C ALA A 13 9.56 3.04 9.54
N ILE A 14 8.98 1.85 9.69
CA ILE A 14 9.15 0.75 8.72
C ILE A 14 8.61 1.16 7.35
N ALA A 15 7.41 1.74 7.30
CA ALA A 15 6.82 2.19 6.05
C ALA A 15 7.68 3.29 5.38
N THR A 16 8.15 4.29 6.14
CA THR A 16 9.05 5.30 5.60
C THR A 16 10.34 4.68 5.04
N VAL A 17 10.96 3.73 5.73
CA VAL A 17 12.16 3.02 5.25
C VAL A 17 11.87 2.29 3.94
N VAL A 18 10.73 1.59 3.83
CA VAL A 18 10.32 0.89 2.61
C VAL A 18 10.11 1.88 1.46
N ALA A 19 9.43 3.01 1.71
CA ALA A 19 9.19 4.04 0.70
C ALA A 19 10.51 4.64 0.17
N PHE A 20 11.45 4.95 1.06
CA PHE A 20 12.78 5.42 0.66
C PHE A 20 13.58 4.35 -0.09
N ALA A 21 13.45 3.07 0.28
CA ALA A 21 14.08 2.00 -0.47
C ALA A 21 13.58 1.94 -1.92
N PHE A 22 12.27 2.10 -2.15
CA PHE A 22 11.70 2.21 -3.49
C PHE A 22 12.19 3.46 -4.23
N PHE A 23 12.23 4.60 -3.54
CA PHE A 23 12.75 5.86 -4.10
C PHE A 23 14.19 5.68 -4.61
N PHE A 24 15.10 5.19 -3.76
CA PHE A 24 16.51 5.00 -4.13
C PHE A 24 16.68 3.95 -5.22
N LEU A 25 15.85 2.91 -5.24
CA LEU A 25 15.85 1.92 -6.31
C LEU A 25 15.50 2.57 -7.65
N ILE A 26 14.43 3.38 -7.70
CA ILE A 26 13.98 4.03 -8.94
C ILE A 26 15.00 5.07 -9.43
N VAL A 27 15.51 5.89 -8.52
CA VAL A 27 16.55 6.90 -8.81
C VAL A 27 17.84 6.23 -9.28
N GLY A 28 18.24 5.13 -8.63
CA GLY A 28 19.44 4.37 -8.99
C GLY A 28 19.32 3.68 -10.35
N LEU A 29 18.16 3.10 -10.67
CA LEU A 29 17.91 2.49 -11.99
C LEU A 29 17.91 3.50 -13.15
N ARG A 30 17.66 4.78 -12.86
CA ARG A 30 17.57 5.85 -13.87
C ARG A 30 18.84 6.69 -13.98
N ASP A 31 19.93 6.27 -13.33
CA ASP A 31 21.27 6.87 -13.49
C ASP A 31 21.27 8.40 -13.28
N VAL A 32 20.55 8.91 -12.27
CA VAL A 32 20.42 10.37 -12.00
C VAL A 32 21.78 11.09 -11.98
N PHE A 33 22.81 10.46 -11.44
CA PHE A 33 24.14 11.05 -11.31
C PHE A 33 24.87 11.28 -12.65
N LYS A 34 24.39 10.68 -13.75
CA LYS A 34 24.93 10.88 -15.10
C LYS A 34 24.18 11.96 -15.88
N GLN A 35 23.05 12.46 -15.35
CA GLN A 35 22.24 13.46 -16.03
C GLN A 35 22.85 14.85 -15.85
N THR A 36 23.09 15.54 -16.96
CA THR A 36 23.62 16.91 -16.98
C THR A 36 22.50 17.96 -17.06
N GLU A 37 21.31 17.56 -17.49
CA GLU A 37 20.15 18.44 -17.58
C GLU A 37 19.36 18.46 -16.25
N LEU A 38 19.22 19.64 -15.64
CA LEU A 38 18.45 19.83 -14.40
C LEU A 38 16.99 19.39 -14.55
N LYS A 39 16.42 19.60 -15.73
CA LYS A 39 15.07 19.14 -16.07
C LYS A 39 14.94 17.63 -15.93
N GLU A 40 15.89 16.87 -16.45
CA GLU A 40 15.86 15.42 -16.37
C GLU A 40 16.02 14.92 -14.93
N VAL A 41 16.84 15.60 -14.13
CA VAL A 41 16.99 15.31 -12.70
C VAL A 41 15.66 15.48 -11.96
N TYR A 42 14.96 16.61 -12.15
CA TYR A 42 13.65 16.83 -11.50
C TYR A 42 12.59 15.83 -11.93
N ARG A 43 12.59 15.41 -13.21
CA ARG A 43 11.71 14.34 -13.69
C ARG A 43 11.94 13.03 -12.93
N ILE A 44 13.20 12.62 -12.79
CA ILE A 44 13.52 11.35 -12.13
C ILE A 44 13.21 11.41 -10.64
N LEU A 45 13.46 12.54 -9.97
CA LEU A 45 13.08 12.72 -8.56
C LEU A 45 11.56 12.69 -8.39
N ALA A 46 10.81 13.40 -9.23
CA ALA A 46 9.34 13.37 -9.23
C ALA A 46 8.80 11.94 -9.39
N ASP A 47 9.30 11.19 -10.37
CA ASP A 47 8.93 9.79 -10.56
C ASP A 47 9.27 8.95 -9.32
N GLY A 48 10.48 9.14 -8.77
CA GLY A 48 10.96 8.45 -7.57
C GLY A 48 10.03 8.59 -6.37
N PHE A 49 9.45 9.77 -6.14
CA PHE A 49 8.47 10.00 -5.05
C PHE A 49 7.05 9.54 -5.43
N THR A 50 6.68 9.63 -6.71
CA THR A 50 5.35 9.27 -7.21
C THR A 50 5.04 7.79 -7.01
N TYR A 51 5.95 6.89 -7.39
CA TYR A 51 5.73 5.44 -7.30
C TYR A 51 5.41 4.96 -5.87
N PRO A 52 6.24 5.19 -4.84
CA PRO A 52 5.92 4.79 -3.47
C PRO A 52 4.66 5.50 -2.94
N GLY A 53 4.45 6.76 -3.31
CA GLY A 53 3.24 7.51 -2.97
C GLY A 53 1.95 6.85 -3.47
N ILE A 54 1.89 6.51 -4.76
CA ILE A 54 0.77 5.81 -5.38
C ILE A 54 0.59 4.43 -4.77
N ILE A 55 1.66 3.65 -4.60
CA ILE A 55 1.58 2.30 -4.02
C ILE A 55 0.90 2.33 -2.65
N TYR A 56 1.24 3.30 -1.80
CA TYR A 56 0.64 3.43 -0.47
C TYR A 56 -0.82 3.88 -0.51
N ILE A 57 -1.17 4.85 -1.35
CA ILE A 57 -2.57 5.26 -1.52
C ILE A 57 -3.42 4.12 -2.08
N CYS A 58 -2.95 3.43 -3.12
CA CYS A 58 -3.63 2.28 -3.69
C CYS A 58 -3.80 1.15 -2.66
N SER A 59 -2.77 0.86 -1.87
CA SER A 59 -2.85 -0.12 -0.78
C SER A 59 -3.88 0.30 0.27
N GLY A 60 -3.92 1.58 0.64
CA GLY A 60 -4.93 2.14 1.53
C GLY A 60 -6.35 1.96 0.98
N PHE A 61 -6.57 2.29 -0.29
CA PHE A 61 -7.86 2.10 -0.95
C PHE A 61 -8.26 0.63 -1.07
N LEU A 62 -7.32 -0.26 -1.30
CA LEU A 62 -7.57 -1.69 -1.36
C LEU A 62 -8.05 -2.24 0.00
N LEU A 63 -7.44 -1.79 1.09
CA LEU A 63 -7.88 -2.13 2.45
C LEU A 63 -9.23 -1.48 2.80
N PHE A 64 -9.48 -0.26 2.33
CA PHE A 64 -10.78 0.39 2.45
C PHE A 64 -11.89 -0.38 1.73
N ALA A 65 -11.66 -0.77 0.48
CA ALA A 65 -12.60 -1.58 -0.31
C ALA A 65 -12.81 -2.98 0.30
N ALA A 66 -11.76 -3.58 0.86
CA ALA A 66 -11.89 -4.85 1.58
C ALA A 66 -12.84 -4.75 2.78
N ASN A 67 -12.77 -3.65 3.54
CA ASN A 67 -13.67 -3.41 4.66
C ASN A 67 -15.13 -3.15 4.25
N GLN A 68 -15.36 -2.57 3.07
CA GLN A 68 -16.70 -2.39 2.49
C GLN A 68 -17.34 -3.72 2.05
N GLY A 69 -16.57 -4.81 2.04
CA GLY A 69 -17.05 -6.13 1.70
C GLY A 69 -16.87 -6.51 0.23
N SER A 70 -16.18 -5.68 -0.57
CA SER A 70 -15.92 -5.93 -1.99
C SER A 70 -15.26 -7.28 -2.26
N PHE A 71 -14.46 -7.79 -1.31
CA PHE A 71 -13.75 -9.07 -1.44
C PHE A 71 -14.37 -10.23 -0.65
N ARG A 72 -15.49 -10.03 0.06
CA ARG A 72 -16.11 -11.05 0.94
C ARG A 72 -16.56 -12.30 0.18
N GLY A 73 -17.23 -12.11 -0.94
CA GLY A 73 -17.72 -13.22 -1.77
C GLY A 73 -16.58 -14.05 -2.37
N ILE A 74 -15.51 -13.39 -2.82
CA ILE A 74 -14.31 -14.04 -3.36
C ILE A 74 -13.61 -14.86 -2.26
N GLY A 75 -13.42 -14.27 -1.07
CA GLY A 75 -12.81 -14.96 0.07
C GLY A 75 -13.59 -16.21 0.50
N TYR A 76 -14.92 -16.12 0.56
CA TYR A 76 -15.78 -17.25 0.88
C TYR A 76 -15.72 -18.35 -0.19
N ALA A 77 -15.76 -17.99 -1.48
CA ALA A 77 -15.66 -18.94 -2.59
C ALA A 77 -14.32 -19.67 -2.60
N LEU A 78 -13.20 -18.96 -2.44
CA LEU A 78 -11.85 -19.54 -2.37
C LEU A 78 -11.70 -20.48 -1.18
N LYS A 79 -12.21 -20.08 0.00
CA LYS A 79 -12.20 -20.94 1.19
C LYS A 79 -12.97 -22.24 0.96
N ARG A 80 -14.15 -22.15 0.34
CA ARG A 80 -14.99 -23.31 0.04
C ARG A 80 -14.37 -24.22 -1.03
N PHE A 81 -13.73 -23.63 -2.04
CA PHE A 81 -12.98 -24.36 -3.06
C PHE A 81 -11.79 -25.11 -2.44
N GLY A 82 -10.99 -24.44 -1.60
CA GLY A 82 -9.87 -25.07 -0.90
C GLY A 82 -10.31 -26.23 0.01
N LEU A 83 -11.42 -26.07 0.75
CA LEU A 83 -11.99 -27.14 1.57
C LEU A 83 -12.51 -28.33 0.74
N MET A 84 -12.91 -28.09 -0.51
CA MET A 84 -13.36 -29.15 -1.42
C MET A 84 -12.19 -30.01 -1.91
N LEU A 85 -10.98 -29.44 -2.02
CA LEU A 85 -9.77 -30.14 -2.45
C LEU A 85 -9.13 -31.02 -1.37
N ILE A 86 -9.57 -30.93 -0.09
CA ILE A 86 -9.02 -31.72 1.01
C ILE A 86 -9.95 -32.89 1.35
N PRO A 87 -9.61 -34.14 0.97
CA PRO A 87 -10.53 -35.29 1.02
C PRO A 87 -10.93 -35.73 2.45
N PHE A 88 -10.12 -35.44 3.47
CA PHE A 88 -10.40 -35.79 4.88
C PHE A 88 -10.80 -34.59 5.75
N SER A 89 -11.13 -33.45 5.14
CA SER A 89 -11.55 -32.27 5.91
C SER A 89 -12.95 -32.50 6.50
N LYS A 90 -13.08 -32.34 7.82
CA LYS A 90 -14.41 -32.21 8.46
C LYS A 90 -15.07 -30.96 7.88
N LYS A 91 -15.98 -31.15 6.92
CA LYS A 91 -16.73 -30.09 6.27
C LYS A 91 -17.59 -29.38 7.32
N LYS A 92 -17.03 -28.37 7.98
CA LYS A 92 -17.79 -27.50 8.86
C LYS A 92 -18.79 -26.77 7.96
N HIS A 93 -20.09 -26.99 8.18
CA HIS A 93 -21.14 -26.24 7.51
C HIS A 93 -21.13 -24.82 8.07
N GLU A 94 -20.20 -24.01 7.57
CA GLU A 94 -20.18 -22.58 7.82
C GLU A 94 -20.99 -21.93 6.72
N THR A 95 -22.11 -21.30 7.11
CA THR A 95 -22.93 -20.53 6.18
C THR A 95 -22.21 -19.24 5.83
N TYR A 96 -22.55 -18.61 4.70
CA TYR A 96 -22.01 -17.28 4.35
C TYR A 96 -22.27 -16.25 5.45
N ALA A 97 -23.43 -16.31 6.13
CA ALA A 97 -23.74 -15.47 7.28
C ALA A 97 -22.75 -15.67 8.44
N ASP A 98 -22.39 -16.93 8.75
CA ASP A 98 -21.41 -17.27 9.77
C ASP A 98 -20.00 -16.80 9.40
N TYR A 99 -19.67 -16.83 8.11
CA TYR A 99 -18.41 -16.33 7.57
C TYR A 99 -18.27 -14.81 7.78
N ILE A 100 -19.29 -14.03 7.41
CA ILE A 100 -19.30 -12.57 7.63
C ILE A 100 -19.25 -12.23 9.13
N ALA A 101 -20.01 -12.95 9.96
CA ALA A 101 -20.05 -12.71 11.41
C ALA A 101 -18.68 -12.91 12.09
N LYS A 102 -17.79 -13.72 11.52
CA LYS A 102 -16.42 -13.93 12.02
C LYS A 102 -15.40 -13.00 11.40
N GLU A 103 -15.73 -12.34 10.30
CA GLU A 103 -14.81 -11.47 9.60
C GLU A 103 -14.56 -10.21 10.42
N ARG A 104 -13.28 -9.85 10.57
CA ARG A 104 -12.86 -8.67 11.31
C ARG A 104 -12.49 -7.58 10.32
N ASN A 105 -13.05 -6.39 10.53
CA ASN A 105 -12.62 -5.20 9.78
C ASN A 105 -11.14 -4.90 10.08
N ILE A 106 -10.41 -4.62 9.02
CA ILE A 106 -9.01 -4.21 9.06
C ILE A 106 -8.96 -2.78 9.61
N LYS A 107 -8.24 -2.58 10.70
CA LYS A 107 -8.07 -1.27 11.36
C LYS A 107 -6.64 -0.77 11.21
N GLY A 108 -6.47 0.55 11.32
CA GLY A 108 -5.15 1.15 11.39
C GLY A 108 -4.39 1.18 10.05
N TYR A 109 -5.09 1.27 8.92
CA TYR A 109 -4.49 1.45 7.59
C TYR A 109 -4.38 2.92 7.16
N LEU A 110 -4.89 3.86 7.98
CA LEU A 110 -4.90 5.29 7.65
C LEU A 110 -3.48 5.87 7.46
N PHE A 111 -2.47 5.29 8.12
CA PHE A 111 -1.07 5.68 7.95
C PHE A 111 -0.58 5.55 6.50
N LEU A 112 -1.15 4.62 5.72
CA LEU A 112 -0.81 4.45 4.30
C LEU A 112 -1.23 5.67 3.49
N PHE A 113 -2.42 6.22 3.75
CA PHE A 113 -2.87 7.46 3.08
C PHE A 113 -2.03 8.66 3.50
N ILE A 114 -1.66 8.75 4.78
CA ILE A 114 -0.84 9.85 5.29
C ILE A 114 0.55 9.80 4.63
N LEU A 115 1.24 8.66 4.67
CA LEU A 115 2.56 8.51 4.06
C LEU A 115 2.51 8.67 2.54
N GLY A 116 1.55 8.02 1.88
CA GLY A 116 1.37 8.14 0.44
C GLY A 116 1.09 9.59 0.01
N GLY A 117 0.26 10.30 0.77
CA GLY A 117 -0.02 11.72 0.56
C GLY A 117 1.22 12.60 0.72
N VAL A 118 2.05 12.37 1.75
CA VAL A 118 3.31 13.13 1.93
C VAL A 118 4.25 12.92 0.75
N PHE A 119 4.45 11.66 0.32
CA PHE A 119 5.29 11.35 -0.84
C PHE A 119 4.75 11.96 -2.14
N LEU A 120 3.42 11.95 -2.35
CA LEU A 120 2.83 12.60 -3.52
C LEU A 120 2.95 14.13 -3.47
N LEU A 121 2.85 14.75 -2.30
CA LEU A 121 3.07 16.19 -2.17
C LEU A 121 4.51 16.57 -2.56
N GLU A 122 5.50 15.79 -2.10
CA GLU A 122 6.89 15.95 -2.51
C GLU A 122 7.06 15.77 -4.03
N ALA A 123 6.41 14.75 -4.60
CA ALA A 123 6.42 14.54 -6.05
C ALA A 123 5.84 15.73 -6.83
N ILE A 124 4.71 16.31 -6.37
CA ILE A 124 4.09 17.48 -6.99
C ILE A 124 5.06 18.67 -6.99
N ILE A 125 5.80 18.89 -5.89
CA ILE A 125 6.81 19.95 -5.81
C ILE A 125 7.88 19.75 -6.90
N PHE A 126 8.41 18.54 -7.07
CA PHE A 126 9.40 18.26 -8.12
C PHE A 126 8.82 18.36 -9.54
N ILE A 127 7.55 18.01 -9.74
CA ILE A 127 6.86 18.21 -11.02
C ILE A 127 6.75 19.70 -11.34
N ILE A 128 6.40 20.55 -10.37
CA ILE A 128 6.35 21.99 -10.58
C ILE A 128 7.73 22.51 -10.96
N LEU A 129 8.79 22.10 -10.23
CA LEU A 129 10.17 22.48 -10.55
C LEU A 129 10.59 22.04 -11.96
N PHE A 130 10.19 20.84 -12.38
CA PHE A 130 10.41 20.31 -13.73
C PHE A 130 9.80 21.19 -14.83
N TYR A 131 8.63 21.78 -14.61
CA TYR A 131 7.98 22.66 -15.58
C TYR A 131 8.48 24.10 -15.54
N THR A 132 9.11 24.53 -14.45
CA THR A 132 9.66 25.89 -14.31
C THR A 132 11.06 26.07 -14.89
N VAL A 133 11.80 24.97 -15.08
CA VAL A 133 13.17 24.95 -15.64
C VAL A 133 13.15 24.51 -17.09
#